data_AF-A0A942AAI0-F1
#
_entry.id   AF-A0A942AAI0-F1
#
_cell.length_a   1.000
_cell.length_b   1.000
_cell.length_c   1.000
_cell.angle_alpha   90.00
_cell.angle_beta   90.00
_cell.angle_gamma   90.00
#
_symmetry.space_group_name_H-M   'P 1'
#
loop_
_entity.id
_entity.type
_entity.pdbx_description
1 polymer ?
#
loop_
_entity_poly.entity_id
_entity_poly.type
_entity_poly.pdbx_seq_one_letter_code
_entity_poly.pdbx_strand_id
1 'polypeptide(L)'
;METSTARPQEAVERRGKGVRRAGRRMMAFVRGAARPVGQAMMVFLFTFVRWFGIPSPFAAALLLARAEKPTPLMLAGAGVSLAVRALWGLELDVWQYVGIAGLWLALRRCRPRPGIETAALGGLAMMPRVFAALAGQAPLDILLSLAAVPLGMLGAAFFRSAMDGMASTGAPTCTRERACVAALGLLLVGGTGYFWVGSLNLGQLTAVWVTVAYAAANGPVYGVAAGLLCGLSLALGGHDVRMAATLSVMGLLCGLPAVERRRWLFPPAAVAGWAVGYSLTPLSGPTVPFWAALAGAAAYALLPGWMLERVRALARGPEPGVRSMETAFVSQRIEHMRDALERLAKALPDPGSQAITSGEELGELLCARCANRELCWGKGRVRTERLLADMMDRVERGEAVDEDNLPALAEHGCLRAESIEETAQEALAALKRREAGIRKARYERELTLTHLAALSGTLGELSMMAGGESLNDLKAAHILNLALEELNVPARLSYARRVDGHLQAALETDGMIPVQKPLEMLLRYLATEEDLPLSITRAARGRVELEEIPLYSASVGMASVCAGERGEGDGVCGDACSAKRCEGGRLLLMLLDGMGHGEEAHRQCEKTLELLTLLLEA
;
A
#
# COMPACT_ATOMS: atom_id res chain seq x y z
N MET A 1 12.47 75.66 -34.64
CA MET A 1 12.39 74.76 -35.81
C MET A 1 13.21 73.54 -35.45
N GLU A 2 12.60 72.60 -34.71
CA GLU A 2 13.28 71.38 -34.29
C GLU A 2 12.35 70.20 -34.58
N THR A 3 12.88 69.31 -35.40
CA THR A 3 12.21 68.19 -36.04
C THR A 3 12.26 66.95 -35.17
N SER A 4 11.08 66.31 -35.08
CA SER A 4 10.81 64.95 -34.64
C SER A 4 11.90 63.93 -35.02
N THR A 5 12.47 63.23 -34.03
CA THR A 5 13.08 61.90 -34.17
C THR A 5 12.65 60.98 -33.04
N ALA A 6 11.51 60.32 -33.20
CA ALA A 6 11.14 59.15 -32.40
C ALA A 6 10.88 57.97 -33.35
N ARG A 7 11.78 56.96 -33.33
CA ARG A 7 11.55 55.53 -33.67
C ARG A 7 12.90 54.83 -33.93
N PRO A 8 13.36 53.98 -32.98
CA PRO A 8 13.56 52.56 -33.35
C PRO A 8 13.16 51.53 -32.27
N GLN A 9 12.87 51.94 -31.03
CA GLN A 9 12.73 50.99 -29.91
C GLN A 9 11.36 50.26 -29.85
N GLU A 10 10.26 50.91 -30.23
CA GLU A 10 8.93 50.27 -30.21
C GLU A 10 8.75 49.14 -31.24
N ALA A 11 9.52 49.16 -32.34
CA ALA A 11 9.44 48.13 -33.38
C ALA A 11 10.09 46.80 -32.97
N VAL A 12 11.14 46.84 -32.15
CA VAL A 12 11.85 45.65 -31.66
C VAL A 12 11.03 44.90 -30.60
N GLU A 13 10.35 45.63 -29.72
CA GLU A 13 9.54 45.04 -28.65
C GLU A 13 8.24 44.38 -29.16
N ARG A 14 7.63 44.93 -30.22
CA ARG A 14 6.47 44.32 -30.90
C ARG A 14 6.85 43.03 -31.66
N ARG A 15 8.06 42.97 -32.24
CA ARG A 15 8.58 41.74 -32.91
C ARG A 15 8.82 40.61 -31.90
N GLY A 16 9.38 40.89 -30.73
CA GLY A 16 9.61 39.90 -29.67
C GLY A 16 8.32 39.32 -29.06
N LYS A 17 7.27 40.14 -28.90
CA LYS A 17 5.94 39.70 -28.44
C LYS A 17 5.22 38.86 -29.51
N GLY A 18 5.40 39.17 -30.80
CA GLY A 18 4.90 38.37 -31.93
C GLY A 18 5.52 36.97 -32.00
N VAL A 19 6.85 36.87 -31.85
CA VAL A 19 7.59 35.58 -31.87
C VAL A 19 7.23 34.71 -30.66
N ARG A 20 7.07 35.28 -29.46
CA ARG A 20 6.64 34.53 -28.27
C ARG A 20 5.18 34.06 -28.37
N ARG A 21 4.27 34.85 -28.96
CA ARG A 21 2.88 34.43 -29.23
C ARG A 21 2.81 33.37 -30.34
N ALA A 22 3.62 33.50 -31.40
CA ALA A 22 3.75 32.48 -32.43
C ALA A 22 4.32 31.18 -31.87
N GLY A 23 5.33 31.24 -30.99
CA GLY A 23 5.89 30.09 -30.29
C GLY A 23 4.90 29.39 -29.36
N ARG A 24 4.07 30.13 -28.61
CA ARG A 24 2.98 29.54 -27.80
C ARG A 24 1.87 28.92 -28.65
N ARG A 25 1.48 29.57 -29.75
CA ARG A 25 0.50 29.01 -30.70
C ARG A 25 1.05 27.77 -31.40
N MET A 26 2.34 27.76 -31.76
CA MET A 26 3.03 26.60 -32.33
C MET A 26 3.11 25.45 -31.30
N MET A 27 3.47 25.72 -30.04
CA MET A 27 3.47 24.69 -28.98
C MET A 27 2.06 24.15 -28.68
N ALA A 28 1.04 25.00 -28.70
CA ALA A 28 -0.35 24.58 -28.54
C ALA A 28 -0.85 23.76 -29.73
N PHE A 29 -0.48 24.15 -30.95
CA PHE A 29 -0.75 23.40 -32.18
C PHE A 29 -0.03 22.05 -32.19
N VAL A 30 1.25 22.01 -31.78
CA VAL A 30 2.04 20.77 -31.66
C VAL A 30 1.43 19.84 -30.61
N ARG A 31 0.97 20.35 -29.45
CA ARG A 31 0.24 19.53 -28.46
C ARG A 31 -1.13 19.04 -28.98
N GLY A 32 -1.86 19.89 -29.70
CA GLY A 32 -3.15 19.54 -30.29
C GLY A 32 -3.01 18.49 -31.41
N ALA A 33 -1.93 18.55 -32.20
CA ALA A 33 -1.63 17.61 -33.26
C ALA A 33 -0.94 16.32 -32.77
N ALA A 34 -0.24 16.35 -31.62
CA ALA A 34 0.50 15.20 -31.11
C ALA A 34 -0.39 13.98 -30.81
N ARG A 35 -1.61 14.19 -30.29
CA ARG A 35 -2.56 13.10 -30.01
C ARG A 35 -3.03 12.38 -31.28
N PRO A 36 -3.64 13.06 -32.28
CA PRO A 36 -4.08 12.38 -33.50
C PRO A 36 -2.91 11.80 -34.31
N VAL A 37 -1.76 12.48 -34.37
CA VAL A 37 -0.56 11.98 -35.06
C VAL A 37 0.00 10.73 -34.37
N GLY A 38 0.10 10.73 -33.03
CA GLY A 38 0.51 9.56 -32.27
C GLY A 38 -0.43 8.37 -32.46
N GLN A 39 -1.74 8.62 -32.58
CA GLN A 39 -2.74 7.58 -32.85
C GLN A 39 -2.60 6.99 -34.25
N ALA A 40 -2.35 7.81 -35.26
CA ALA A 40 -2.06 7.34 -36.60
C ALA A 40 -0.76 6.51 -36.66
N MET A 41 0.26 6.92 -35.90
CA MET A 41 1.51 6.17 -35.77
C MET A 41 1.30 4.81 -35.09
N MET A 42 0.47 4.73 -34.05
CA MET A 42 0.15 3.45 -33.40
C MET A 42 -0.57 2.50 -34.36
N VAL A 43 -1.56 2.99 -35.13
CA VAL A 43 -2.23 2.19 -36.16
C VAL A 43 -1.23 1.71 -37.21
N PHE A 44 -0.35 2.60 -37.67
CA PHE A 44 0.73 2.26 -38.60
C PHE A 44 1.61 1.13 -38.05
N LEU A 45 2.18 1.28 -36.85
CA LEU A 45 3.05 0.26 -36.25
C LEU A 45 2.33 -1.06 -35.97
N PHE A 46 1.08 -1.01 -35.51
CA PHE A 46 0.31 -2.22 -35.20
C PHE A 46 -0.01 -3.04 -36.43
N THR A 47 -0.13 -2.42 -37.61
CA THR A 47 -0.27 -3.19 -38.86
C THR A 47 0.98 -4.01 -39.18
N PHE A 48 2.17 -3.65 -38.69
CA PHE A 48 3.42 -4.38 -38.89
C PHE A 48 3.61 -5.58 -37.95
N VAL A 49 2.88 -5.67 -36.83
CA VAL A 49 3.09 -6.72 -35.82
C VAL A 49 2.60 -8.08 -36.31
N ARG A 50 3.50 -8.98 -36.71
CA ARG A 50 3.17 -10.38 -37.05
C ARG A 50 3.75 -11.37 -36.04
N TRP A 51 3.09 -11.51 -34.88
CA TRP A 51 3.49 -12.51 -33.89
C TRP A 51 3.17 -13.93 -34.38
N PHE A 52 4.15 -14.84 -34.36
CA PHE A 52 4.02 -16.20 -34.90
C PHE A 52 3.58 -16.27 -36.37
N GLY A 53 3.79 -15.21 -37.15
CA GLY A 53 3.28 -15.10 -38.51
C GLY A 53 1.77 -14.81 -38.61
N ILE A 54 1.07 -14.60 -37.50
CA ILE A 54 -0.35 -14.24 -37.49
C ILE A 54 -0.52 -12.84 -38.09
N PRO A 55 -1.43 -12.64 -39.06
CA PRO A 55 -1.74 -11.34 -39.64
C PRO A 55 -2.31 -10.40 -38.57
N SER A 56 -1.87 -9.14 -38.54
CA SER A 56 -1.98 -8.26 -37.38
C SER A 56 -3.43 -7.81 -37.02
N PRO A 57 -4.07 -8.40 -35.99
CA PRO A 57 -5.44 -7.99 -35.62
C PRO A 57 -5.44 -6.73 -34.73
N PHE A 58 -4.27 -6.30 -34.27
CA PHE A 58 -4.09 -5.27 -33.25
C PHE A 58 -4.51 -3.87 -33.72
N ALA A 59 -4.34 -3.55 -35.01
CA ALA A 59 -4.77 -2.27 -35.56
C ALA A 59 -6.31 -2.12 -35.54
N ALA A 60 -7.04 -3.20 -35.84
CA ALA A 60 -8.50 -3.22 -35.75
C ALA A 60 -8.97 -3.17 -34.29
N ALA A 61 -8.31 -3.91 -33.39
CA ALA A 61 -8.57 -3.85 -31.96
C ALA A 61 -8.35 -2.44 -31.38
N LEU A 62 -7.31 -1.72 -31.81
CA LEU A 62 -7.04 -0.34 -31.36
C LEU A 62 -8.12 0.65 -31.81
N LEU A 63 -8.71 0.46 -32.99
CA LEU A 63 -9.83 1.29 -33.47
C LEU A 63 -11.09 1.09 -32.60
N LEU A 64 -11.35 -0.15 -32.16
CA LEU A 64 -12.48 -0.50 -31.31
C LEU A 64 -12.29 -0.14 -29.83
N ALA A 65 -11.06 -0.06 -29.38
CA ALA A 65 -10.70 0.23 -27.98
C ALA A 65 -11.05 1.65 -27.54
N ARG A 66 -11.41 2.56 -28.45
CA ARG A 66 -11.51 3.98 -28.14
C ARG A 66 -12.92 4.44 -27.81
N ALA A 67 -12.99 5.44 -26.92
CA ALA A 67 -14.20 6.20 -26.55
C ALA A 67 -14.47 7.42 -27.46
N GLU A 68 -13.62 7.75 -28.43
CA GLU A 68 -13.84 8.84 -29.41
C GLU A 68 -14.10 8.30 -30.83
N LYS A 69 -14.65 9.13 -31.74
CA LYS A 69 -14.83 8.75 -33.16
C LYS A 69 -13.45 8.63 -33.84
N PRO A 70 -13.27 7.66 -34.77
CA PRO A 70 -12.00 7.50 -35.46
C PRO A 70 -11.73 8.71 -36.37
N THR A 71 -10.51 9.25 -36.32
CA THR A 71 -10.09 10.37 -37.17
C THR A 71 -9.66 9.85 -38.55
N PRO A 72 -9.75 10.68 -39.62
CA PRO A 72 -9.27 10.29 -40.95
C PRO A 72 -7.76 10.04 -40.98
N LEU A 73 -7.01 10.64 -40.05
CA LEU A 73 -5.57 10.45 -39.93
C LEU A 73 -5.19 9.00 -39.56
N MET A 74 -6.05 8.28 -38.85
CA MET A 74 -5.82 6.87 -38.51
C MET A 74 -5.90 5.97 -39.73
N LEU A 75 -6.86 6.23 -40.63
CA LEU A 75 -6.95 5.53 -41.91
C LEU A 75 -5.76 5.88 -42.81
N ALA A 76 -5.31 7.14 -42.79
CA ALA A 76 -4.09 7.55 -43.47
C ALA A 76 -2.86 6.79 -42.93
N GLY A 77 -2.76 6.54 -41.62
CA GLY A 77 -1.70 5.71 -41.04
C GLY A 77 -1.70 4.27 -41.57
N ALA A 78 -2.87 3.63 -41.70
CA ALA A 78 -2.99 2.31 -42.33
C ALA A 78 -2.63 2.36 -43.83
N GLY A 79 -3.05 3.41 -44.55
CA GLY A 79 -2.70 3.62 -45.96
C GLY A 79 -1.20 3.82 -46.20
N VAL A 80 -0.53 4.58 -45.34
CA VAL A 80 0.94 4.75 -45.38
C VAL A 80 1.65 3.42 -45.12
N SER A 81 1.14 2.60 -44.20
CA SER A 81 1.67 1.24 -43.98
C SER A 81 1.58 0.38 -45.23
N LEU A 82 0.42 0.38 -45.91
CA LEU A 82 0.25 -0.35 -47.17
C LEU A 82 1.22 0.15 -48.25
N ALA A 83 1.39 1.47 -48.38
CA ALA A 83 2.32 2.06 -49.33
C ALA A 83 3.78 1.70 -49.05
N VAL A 84 4.20 1.72 -47.78
CA VAL A 84 5.56 1.33 -47.37
C VAL A 84 5.82 -0.16 -47.65
N ARG A 85 4.83 -1.03 -47.39
CA ARG A 85 4.93 -2.45 -47.73
C ARG A 85 5.07 -2.70 -49.23
N ALA A 86 4.28 -1.99 -50.04
CA ALA A 86 4.39 -2.06 -51.49
C ALA A 86 5.77 -1.59 -51.99
N LEU A 87 6.31 -0.51 -51.41
CA LEU A 87 7.60 0.05 -51.78
C LEU A 87 8.78 -0.88 -51.41
N TRP A 88 8.68 -1.60 -50.30
CA TRP A 88 9.71 -2.55 -49.84
C TRP A 88 9.53 -3.98 -50.33
N GLY A 89 8.54 -4.24 -51.19
CA GLY A 89 8.28 -5.59 -51.71
C GLY A 89 7.90 -6.61 -50.62
N LEU A 90 7.34 -6.14 -49.52
CA LEU A 90 6.82 -7.01 -48.45
C LEU A 90 5.47 -7.61 -48.85
N GLU A 91 5.10 -8.74 -48.26
CA GLU A 91 3.80 -9.39 -48.51
C GLU A 91 2.62 -8.43 -48.26
N LEU A 92 1.81 -8.23 -49.30
CA LEU A 92 0.68 -7.31 -49.30
C LEU A 92 -0.61 -8.04 -48.89
N ASP A 93 -0.95 -7.95 -47.61
CA ASP A 93 -2.21 -8.47 -47.07
C ASP A 93 -3.38 -7.53 -47.34
N VAL A 94 -3.71 -7.28 -48.62
CA VAL A 94 -4.71 -6.29 -49.07
C VAL A 94 -6.06 -6.45 -48.34
N TRP A 95 -6.50 -7.69 -48.15
CA TRP A 95 -7.77 -8.02 -47.49
C TRP A 95 -7.83 -7.60 -46.01
N GLN A 96 -6.69 -7.53 -45.33
CA GLN A 96 -6.62 -7.03 -43.97
C GLN A 96 -6.89 -5.52 -43.90
N TYR A 97 -6.34 -4.76 -44.85
CA TYR A 97 -6.57 -3.32 -44.96
C TYR A 97 -8.02 -3.00 -45.36
N VAL A 98 -8.63 -3.84 -46.21
CA VAL A 98 -10.07 -3.75 -46.53
C VAL A 98 -10.91 -3.92 -45.27
N GLY A 99 -10.58 -4.90 -44.42
CA GLY A 99 -11.24 -5.09 -43.13
C GLY A 99 -11.11 -3.89 -42.18
N ILE A 100 -9.92 -3.31 -42.07
CA ILE A 100 -9.66 -2.10 -41.26
C ILE A 100 -10.43 -0.89 -41.80
N ALA A 101 -10.46 -0.70 -43.12
CA ALA A 101 -11.19 0.39 -43.77
C ALA A 101 -12.71 0.24 -43.60
N GLY A 102 -13.23 -0.98 -43.74
CA GLY A 102 -14.64 -1.30 -43.47
C GLY A 102 -15.03 -1.03 -42.01
N LEU A 103 -14.19 -1.45 -41.07
CA LEU A 103 -14.38 -1.18 -39.64
C LEU A 103 -14.35 0.33 -39.33
N TRP A 104 -13.42 1.07 -39.93
CA TRP A 104 -13.35 2.52 -39.79
C TRP A 104 -14.63 3.22 -40.28
N LEU A 105 -15.17 2.79 -41.42
CA LEU A 105 -16.42 3.32 -41.97
C LEU A 105 -17.62 2.97 -41.06
N ALA A 106 -17.68 1.73 -40.58
CA ALA A 106 -18.71 1.26 -39.66
C ALA A 106 -18.72 2.07 -38.36
N LEU A 107 -17.55 2.28 -37.73
CA LEU A 107 -17.40 3.07 -36.51
C LEU A 107 -17.72 4.56 -36.69
N ARG A 108 -17.65 5.07 -37.93
CA ARG A 108 -18.06 6.44 -38.25
C ARG A 108 -19.58 6.59 -38.28
N ARG A 109 -20.31 5.51 -38.58
CA ARG A 109 -21.76 5.49 -38.82
C ARG A 109 -22.56 4.95 -37.63
N CYS A 110 -22.06 3.92 -36.95
CA CYS A 110 -22.68 3.29 -35.78
C CYS A 110 -21.61 3.00 -34.71
N ARG A 111 -21.92 3.26 -33.43
CA ARG A 111 -21.00 2.92 -32.34
C ARG A 111 -21.55 1.78 -31.49
N PRO A 112 -20.83 0.65 -31.36
CA PRO A 112 -21.27 -0.45 -30.52
C PRO A 112 -21.21 -0.09 -29.03
N ARG A 113 -22.09 -0.71 -28.23
CA ARG A 113 -21.98 -0.69 -26.78
C ARG A 113 -20.78 -1.52 -26.32
N PRO A 114 -20.11 -1.13 -25.22
CA PRO A 114 -18.99 -1.88 -24.70
C PRO A 114 -19.44 -3.29 -24.29
N GLY A 115 -18.83 -4.33 -24.87
CA GLY A 115 -19.16 -5.73 -24.57
C GLY A 115 -19.07 -6.64 -25.79
N ILE A 116 -20.08 -7.49 -25.97
CA ILE A 116 -20.12 -8.52 -27.01
C ILE A 116 -20.12 -7.89 -28.41
N GLU A 117 -20.78 -6.75 -28.61
CA GLU A 117 -20.82 -6.03 -29.89
C GLU A 117 -19.43 -5.56 -30.34
N THR A 118 -18.62 -5.03 -29.41
CA THR A 118 -17.24 -4.62 -29.71
C THR A 118 -16.34 -5.81 -30.08
N ALA A 119 -16.53 -6.96 -29.42
CA ALA A 119 -15.80 -8.17 -29.75
C ALA A 119 -16.22 -8.70 -31.13
N ALA A 120 -17.52 -8.78 -31.41
CA ALA A 120 -18.05 -9.24 -32.69
C ALA A 120 -17.55 -8.40 -33.87
N LEU A 121 -17.49 -7.06 -33.73
CA LEU A 121 -16.94 -6.17 -34.76
C LEU A 121 -15.43 -6.35 -34.97
N GLY A 122 -14.69 -6.69 -33.91
CA GLY A 122 -13.26 -7.03 -34.01
C GLY A 122 -13.03 -8.31 -34.81
N GLY A 123 -13.86 -9.33 -34.59
CA GLY A 123 -13.84 -10.56 -35.39
C GLY A 123 -14.28 -10.33 -36.84
N LEU A 124 -15.34 -9.56 -37.05
CA LEU A 124 -15.87 -9.24 -38.39
C LEU A 124 -14.83 -8.51 -39.25
N ALA A 125 -14.03 -7.61 -38.65
CA ALA A 125 -12.97 -6.91 -39.36
C ALA A 125 -11.90 -7.85 -39.93
N MET A 126 -11.71 -9.04 -39.36
CA MET A 126 -10.73 -10.03 -39.82
C MET A 126 -11.30 -11.02 -40.86
N MET A 127 -12.62 -11.11 -41.00
CA MET A 127 -13.29 -12.06 -41.91
C MET A 127 -12.90 -11.95 -43.39
N PRO A 128 -12.72 -10.75 -43.99
CA PRO A 128 -12.31 -10.63 -45.39
C PRO A 128 -11.00 -11.38 -45.70
N ARG A 129 -10.08 -11.45 -44.72
CA ARG A 129 -8.83 -12.19 -44.87
C ARG A 129 -9.05 -13.70 -44.76
N VAL A 130 -9.91 -14.17 -43.86
CA VAL A 130 -10.23 -15.59 -43.72
C VAL A 130 -10.82 -16.13 -45.03
N PHE A 131 -11.74 -15.38 -45.66
CA PHE A 131 -12.28 -15.75 -46.97
C PHE A 131 -11.21 -15.78 -48.06
N ALA A 132 -10.28 -14.81 -48.07
CA ALA A 132 -9.17 -14.81 -49.01
C ALA A 132 -8.20 -15.99 -48.80
N ALA A 133 -7.92 -16.34 -47.54
CA ALA A 133 -7.07 -17.49 -47.21
C ALA A 133 -7.72 -18.82 -47.62
N LEU A 134 -9.04 -18.96 -47.42
CA LEU A 134 -9.81 -20.11 -47.90
C LEU A 134 -9.78 -20.23 -49.43
N ALA A 135 -9.82 -19.10 -50.15
CA ALA A 135 -9.71 -19.08 -51.60
C ALA A 135 -8.30 -19.44 -52.10
N GLY A 136 -7.26 -19.11 -51.33
CA GLY A 136 -5.85 -19.43 -51.64
C GLY A 136 -5.45 -20.89 -51.39
N GLN A 137 -6.29 -21.69 -50.72
CA GLN A 137 -6.10 -23.11 -50.42
C GLN A 137 -4.80 -23.51 -49.69
N ALA A 138 -4.07 -22.55 -49.11
CA ALA A 138 -2.88 -22.80 -48.31
C ALA A 138 -3.28 -23.11 -46.85
N PRO A 139 -3.03 -24.33 -46.32
CA PRO A 139 -3.54 -24.74 -45.01
C PRO A 139 -2.95 -23.92 -43.85
N LEU A 140 -1.70 -23.47 -43.98
CA LEU A 140 -1.04 -22.63 -42.97
C LEU A 140 -1.67 -21.23 -42.90
N ASP A 141 -1.97 -20.61 -44.05
CA ASP A 141 -2.59 -19.29 -44.11
C ASP A 141 -4.04 -19.30 -43.60
N ILE A 142 -4.75 -20.40 -43.87
CA ILE A 142 -6.10 -20.62 -43.31
C ILE A 142 -6.03 -20.70 -41.78
N LEU A 143 -5.08 -21.46 -41.22
CA LEU A 143 -4.92 -21.59 -39.77
C LEU A 143 -4.53 -20.25 -39.12
N LEU A 144 -3.56 -19.53 -39.69
CA LEU A 144 -3.09 -18.25 -39.17
C LEU A 144 -4.16 -17.15 -39.27
N SER A 145 -4.93 -17.12 -40.36
CA SER A 145 -6.04 -16.17 -40.51
C SER A 145 -7.21 -16.47 -39.57
N LEU A 146 -7.52 -17.75 -39.32
CA LEU A 146 -8.51 -18.15 -38.32
C LEU A 146 -8.08 -17.77 -36.90
N ALA A 147 -6.80 -17.93 -36.56
CA ALA A 147 -6.24 -17.52 -35.27
C ALA A 147 -6.31 -16.00 -35.03
N ALA A 148 -6.27 -15.17 -36.08
CA ALA A 148 -6.37 -13.72 -35.95
C ALA A 148 -7.75 -13.23 -35.46
N VAL A 149 -8.81 -13.99 -35.71
CA VAL A 149 -10.20 -13.64 -35.32
C VAL A 149 -10.35 -13.53 -33.79
N PRO A 150 -10.08 -14.56 -32.97
CA PRO A 150 -10.22 -14.46 -31.51
C PRO A 150 -9.27 -13.42 -30.89
N LEU A 151 -8.06 -13.27 -31.45
CA LEU A 151 -7.11 -12.23 -31.05
C LEU A 151 -7.68 -10.82 -31.28
N GLY A 152 -8.36 -10.59 -32.40
CA GLY A 152 -9.06 -9.33 -32.67
C GLY A 152 -10.24 -9.08 -31.73
N MET A 153 -11.02 -10.12 -31.42
CA MET A 153 -12.16 -10.05 -30.50
C MET A 153 -11.72 -9.69 -29.07
N LEU A 154 -10.71 -10.39 -28.54
CA LEU A 154 -10.22 -10.19 -27.17
C LEU A 154 -9.35 -8.92 -27.06
N GLY A 155 -8.55 -8.63 -28.08
CA GLY A 155 -7.67 -7.47 -28.11
C GLY A 155 -8.41 -6.15 -27.95
N ALA A 156 -9.62 -6.02 -28.50
CA ALA A 156 -10.42 -4.80 -28.39
C ALA A 156 -10.83 -4.48 -26.94
N ALA A 157 -11.25 -5.50 -26.17
CA ALA A 157 -11.63 -5.33 -24.77
C ALA A 157 -10.40 -5.02 -23.88
N PHE A 158 -9.28 -5.66 -24.21
CA PHE A 158 -8.02 -5.51 -23.50
C PHE A 158 -7.42 -4.10 -23.70
N PHE A 159 -7.35 -3.62 -24.95
CA PHE A 159 -6.86 -2.27 -25.24
C PHE A 159 -7.78 -1.17 -24.75
N ARG A 160 -9.10 -1.41 -24.68
CA ARG A 160 -10.03 -0.43 -24.10
C ARG A 160 -9.68 -0.14 -22.64
N SER A 161 -9.40 -1.19 -21.87
CA SER A 161 -9.00 -1.06 -20.46
C SER A 161 -7.70 -0.22 -20.32
N ALA A 162 -6.73 -0.40 -21.22
CA ALA A 162 -5.52 0.44 -21.24
C ALA A 162 -5.80 1.90 -21.62
N MET A 163 -6.65 2.13 -22.62
CA MET A 163 -6.94 3.47 -23.13
C MET A 163 -7.80 4.31 -22.17
N ASP A 164 -8.79 3.69 -21.52
CA ASP A 164 -9.66 4.35 -20.55
C ASP A 164 -8.89 4.72 -19.27
N GLY A 165 -8.01 3.84 -18.78
CA GLY A 165 -7.10 4.15 -17.66
C GLY A 165 -6.14 5.29 -18.00
N MET A 166 -5.58 5.31 -19.21
CA MET A 166 -4.67 6.39 -19.62
C MET A 166 -5.37 7.73 -19.90
N ALA A 167 -6.66 7.71 -20.28
CA ALA A 167 -7.44 8.91 -20.57
C ALA A 167 -8.01 9.59 -19.31
N SER A 168 -8.36 8.81 -18.29
CA SER A 168 -9.03 9.30 -17.07
C SER A 168 -8.05 9.87 -16.04
N THR A 169 -6.95 9.16 -15.74
CA THR A 169 -6.02 9.51 -14.65
C THR A 169 -4.64 9.92 -15.14
N GLY A 170 -4.36 9.84 -16.46
CA GLY A 170 -3.06 10.16 -17.04
C GLY A 170 -1.94 9.14 -16.73
N ALA A 171 -2.17 8.22 -15.79
CA ALA A 171 -1.30 7.10 -15.44
C ALA A 171 -2.13 5.88 -14.97
N PRO A 172 -1.68 4.64 -15.24
CA PRO A 172 -2.44 3.43 -14.92
C PRO A 172 -2.46 3.15 -13.41
N THR A 173 -3.65 3.13 -12.82
CA THR A 173 -3.82 3.01 -11.36
C THR A 173 -3.90 1.53 -10.95
N CYS A 174 -4.68 0.73 -11.68
CA CYS A 174 -4.93 -0.68 -11.39
C CYS A 174 -3.87 -1.63 -12.00
N THR A 175 -3.63 -2.79 -11.36
CA THR A 175 -2.73 -3.85 -11.87
C THR A 175 -3.14 -4.33 -13.26
N ARG A 176 -4.45 -4.46 -13.52
CA ARG A 176 -5.00 -4.82 -14.82
C ARG A 176 -4.66 -3.81 -15.90
N GLU A 177 -4.84 -2.52 -15.63
CA GLU A 177 -4.52 -1.45 -16.58
C GLU A 177 -3.03 -1.40 -16.90
N ARG A 178 -2.16 -1.58 -15.90
CA ARG A 178 -0.70 -1.65 -16.08
C ARG A 178 -0.30 -2.82 -16.97
N ALA A 179 -0.87 -4.00 -16.76
CA ALA A 179 -0.63 -5.14 -17.64
C ALA A 179 -1.06 -4.86 -19.09
N CYS A 180 -2.19 -4.16 -19.27
CA CYS A 180 -2.68 -3.78 -20.59
C CYS A 180 -1.77 -2.75 -21.28
N VAL A 181 -1.29 -1.75 -20.54
CA VAL A 181 -0.33 -0.75 -21.04
C VAL A 181 1.02 -1.39 -21.39
N ALA A 182 1.52 -2.30 -20.54
CA ALA A 182 2.76 -3.03 -20.80
C ALA A 182 2.66 -3.87 -22.08
N ALA A 183 1.57 -4.61 -22.26
CA ALA A 183 1.32 -5.38 -23.48
C ALA A 183 1.18 -4.49 -24.72
N LEU A 184 0.54 -3.31 -24.61
CA LEU A 184 0.49 -2.32 -25.69
C LEU A 184 1.90 -1.82 -26.06
N GLY A 185 2.75 -1.58 -25.05
CA GLY A 185 4.17 -1.26 -25.24
C GLY A 185 4.96 -2.35 -25.96
N LEU A 186 4.76 -3.63 -25.59
CA LEU A 186 5.40 -4.77 -26.26
C LEU A 186 5.00 -4.89 -27.74
N LEU A 187 3.73 -4.60 -28.07
CA LEU A 187 3.28 -4.57 -29.46
C LEU A 187 3.91 -3.42 -30.25
N LEU A 188 4.15 -2.27 -29.62
CA LEU A 188 4.87 -1.16 -30.26
C LEU A 188 6.32 -1.54 -30.56
N VAL A 189 7.01 -2.17 -29.60
CA VAL A 189 8.38 -2.68 -29.78
C VAL A 189 8.43 -3.70 -30.93
N GLY A 190 7.51 -4.66 -30.94
CA GLY A 190 7.37 -5.63 -32.03
C GLY A 190 7.12 -4.98 -33.40
N GLY A 191 6.27 -3.95 -33.47
CA GLY A 191 5.97 -3.22 -34.70
C GLY A 191 7.15 -2.45 -35.26
N THR A 192 8.01 -1.90 -34.38
CA THR A 192 9.26 -1.23 -34.79
C THR A 192 10.35 -2.20 -35.25
N GLY A 193 10.23 -3.50 -34.95
CA GLY A 193 11.21 -4.54 -35.30
C GLY A 193 11.38 -4.81 -36.80
N TYR A 194 10.50 -4.30 -37.65
CA TYR A 194 10.61 -4.43 -39.11
C TYR A 194 11.41 -3.30 -39.77
N PHE A 195 11.71 -2.23 -39.05
CA PHE A 195 12.38 -1.06 -39.60
C PHE A 195 13.89 -1.13 -39.40
N TRP A 196 14.62 -1.09 -40.52
CA TRP A 196 16.07 -1.11 -40.55
C TRP A 196 16.60 0.25 -41.02
N VAL A 197 17.53 0.83 -40.24
CA VAL A 197 18.27 2.04 -40.61
C VAL A 197 19.75 1.65 -40.67
N GLY A 198 20.23 1.34 -41.88
CA GLY A 198 21.55 0.76 -42.06
C GLY A 198 21.66 -0.61 -41.37
N SER A 199 22.64 -0.76 -40.47
CA SER A 199 22.84 -1.98 -39.66
C SER A 199 22.02 -2.01 -38.37
N LEU A 200 21.25 -0.96 -38.07
CA LEU A 200 20.49 -0.83 -36.83
C LEU A 200 19.02 -1.16 -37.05
N ASN A 201 18.53 -2.09 -36.25
CA ASN A 201 17.10 -2.38 -36.17
C ASN A 201 16.44 -1.43 -35.15
N LEU A 202 15.39 -0.73 -35.58
CA LEU A 202 14.68 0.23 -34.74
C LEU A 202 13.97 -0.45 -33.57
N GLY A 203 13.47 -1.67 -33.76
CA GLY A 203 12.88 -2.49 -32.71
C GLY A 203 13.87 -2.86 -31.61
N GLN A 204 15.09 -3.25 -31.97
CA GLN A 204 16.14 -3.52 -30.98
C GLN A 204 16.51 -2.26 -30.18
N LEU A 205 16.60 -1.09 -30.83
CA LEU A 205 16.84 0.19 -30.16
C LEU A 205 15.71 0.53 -29.17
N THR A 206 14.45 0.41 -29.61
CA THR A 206 13.29 0.68 -28.73
C THR A 206 13.18 -0.33 -27.60
N ALA A 207 13.51 -1.60 -27.83
CA ALA A 207 13.56 -2.62 -26.79
C ALA A 207 14.55 -2.21 -25.71
N VAL A 208 15.80 -1.88 -26.09
CA VAL A 208 16.82 -1.40 -25.14
C VAL A 208 16.35 -0.14 -24.40
N TRP A 209 15.69 0.79 -25.09
CA TRP A 209 15.17 1.99 -24.45
C TRP A 209 14.09 1.67 -23.40
N VAL A 210 13.15 0.77 -23.72
CA VAL A 210 12.10 0.33 -22.80
C VAL A 210 12.69 -0.42 -21.61
N THR A 211 13.66 -1.32 -21.82
CA THR A 211 14.30 -2.05 -20.71
C THR A 211 15.01 -1.12 -19.75
N VAL A 212 15.76 -0.15 -20.27
CA VAL A 212 16.42 0.88 -19.44
C VAL A 212 15.38 1.74 -18.73
N ALA A 213 14.26 2.10 -19.37
CA ALA A 213 13.21 2.89 -18.75
C ALA A 213 12.56 2.18 -17.55
N TYR A 214 12.27 0.88 -17.67
CA TYR A 214 11.71 0.07 -16.57
C TYR A 214 12.75 -0.23 -15.47
N ALA A 215 14.00 -0.48 -15.85
CA ALA A 215 15.11 -0.66 -14.90
C ALA A 215 15.38 0.61 -14.08
N ALA A 216 15.35 1.78 -14.73
CA ALA A 216 15.55 3.08 -14.09
C ALA A 216 14.38 3.50 -13.20
N ALA A 217 13.16 3.03 -13.47
CA ALA A 217 11.96 3.37 -12.69
C ALA A 217 11.80 2.49 -11.44
N ASN A 218 12.12 1.19 -11.54
CA ASN A 218 11.78 0.21 -10.48
C ASN A 218 12.94 -0.70 -10.05
N GLY A 219 14.15 -0.47 -10.57
CA GLY A 219 15.34 -1.24 -10.21
C GLY A 219 15.55 -2.52 -11.03
N PRO A 220 16.48 -3.38 -10.61
CA PRO A 220 17.04 -4.47 -11.43
C PRO A 220 16.04 -5.56 -11.82
N VAL A 221 15.15 -5.97 -10.91
CA VAL A 221 14.18 -7.06 -11.17
C VAL A 221 13.23 -6.71 -12.31
N TYR A 222 12.71 -5.48 -12.30
CA TYR A 222 11.85 -4.97 -13.36
C TYR A 222 12.60 -4.75 -14.68
N GLY A 223 13.89 -4.41 -14.61
CA GLY A 223 14.76 -4.36 -15.77
C GLY A 223 14.90 -5.72 -16.45
N VAL A 224 15.13 -6.78 -15.68
CA VAL A 224 15.19 -8.17 -16.18
C VAL A 224 13.86 -8.58 -16.83
N ALA A 225 12.75 -8.37 -16.14
CA ALA A 225 11.42 -8.73 -16.66
C ALA A 225 11.09 -7.96 -17.94
N ALA A 226 11.36 -6.65 -17.98
CA ALA A 226 11.15 -5.84 -19.18
C ALA A 226 12.05 -6.32 -20.33
N GLY A 227 13.31 -6.69 -20.05
CA GLY A 227 14.25 -7.24 -21.03
C GLY A 227 13.80 -8.55 -21.63
N LEU A 228 13.35 -9.47 -20.80
CA LEU A 228 12.82 -10.76 -21.23
C LEU A 228 11.60 -10.57 -22.13
N LEU A 229 10.63 -9.74 -21.69
CA LEU A 229 9.39 -9.51 -22.43
C LEU A 229 9.62 -8.77 -23.74
N CYS A 230 10.49 -7.74 -23.76
CA CYS A 230 10.82 -7.02 -24.99
C CYS A 230 11.54 -7.93 -25.99
N GLY A 231 12.51 -8.74 -25.54
CA GLY A 231 13.20 -9.67 -26.42
C GLY A 231 12.28 -10.80 -26.91
N LEU A 232 11.38 -11.31 -26.07
CA LEU A 232 10.36 -12.27 -26.51
C LEU A 232 9.42 -11.63 -27.54
N SER A 233 9.01 -10.38 -27.36
CA SER A 233 8.15 -9.67 -28.32
C SER A 233 8.79 -9.51 -29.70
N LEU A 234 10.11 -9.30 -29.76
CA LEU A 234 10.87 -9.26 -31.00
C LEU A 234 11.04 -10.68 -31.59
N ALA A 235 11.29 -11.68 -30.74
CA ALA A 235 11.42 -13.07 -31.17
C ALA A 235 10.11 -13.60 -31.80
N LEU A 236 8.96 -13.23 -31.23
CA LEU A 236 7.65 -13.51 -31.80
C LEU A 236 7.46 -12.87 -33.18
N GLY A 237 8.12 -11.75 -33.45
CA GLY A 237 8.15 -11.08 -34.75
C GLY A 237 9.15 -11.68 -35.76
N GLY A 238 9.85 -12.77 -35.41
CA GLY A 238 10.81 -13.46 -36.26
C GLY A 238 12.28 -13.14 -35.99
N HIS A 239 12.60 -12.37 -34.94
CA HIS A 239 13.97 -12.16 -34.50
C HIS A 239 14.50 -13.34 -33.67
N ASP A 240 15.81 -13.36 -33.42
CA ASP A 240 16.45 -14.41 -32.64
C ASP A 240 16.00 -14.39 -31.16
N VAL A 241 15.53 -15.54 -30.66
CA VAL A 241 15.09 -15.73 -29.27
C VAL A 241 16.18 -15.37 -28.25
N ARG A 242 17.46 -15.51 -28.63
CA ARG A 242 18.61 -15.15 -27.80
C ARG A 242 18.63 -13.67 -27.40
N MET A 243 17.96 -12.80 -28.15
CA MET A 243 17.80 -11.38 -27.79
C MET A 243 17.09 -11.19 -26.44
N ALA A 244 16.21 -12.12 -26.04
CA ALA A 244 15.54 -12.06 -24.75
C ALA A 244 16.51 -12.25 -23.58
N ALA A 245 17.48 -13.15 -23.72
CA ALA A 245 18.52 -13.35 -22.71
C ALA A 245 19.45 -12.13 -22.62
N THR A 246 19.91 -11.60 -23.76
CA THR A 246 20.83 -10.45 -23.77
C THR A 246 20.16 -9.18 -23.22
N LEU A 247 18.90 -8.90 -23.60
CA LEU A 247 18.14 -7.76 -23.06
C LEU A 247 17.82 -7.92 -21.56
N SER A 248 17.63 -9.14 -21.08
CA SER A 248 17.42 -9.41 -19.64
C SER A 248 18.66 -9.05 -18.82
N VAL A 249 19.85 -9.45 -19.29
CA VAL A 249 21.13 -9.12 -18.65
C VAL A 249 21.42 -7.63 -18.72
N MET A 250 21.10 -6.97 -19.84
CA MET A 250 21.16 -5.51 -19.96
C MET A 250 20.23 -4.82 -18.95
N GLY A 251 19.01 -5.31 -18.77
CA GLY A 251 18.05 -4.80 -17.78
C GLY A 251 18.55 -4.94 -16.34
N LEU A 252 19.18 -6.08 -16.00
CA LEU A 252 19.77 -6.31 -14.68
C LEU A 252 20.85 -5.27 -14.37
N LEU A 253 21.83 -5.10 -15.26
CA LEU A 253 22.96 -4.21 -15.04
C LEU A 253 22.55 -2.74 -15.09
N CYS A 254 21.58 -2.36 -15.93
CA CYS A 254 21.01 -1.02 -15.93
C CYS A 254 20.21 -0.70 -14.66
N GLY A 255 19.72 -1.70 -13.93
CA GLY A 255 19.00 -1.50 -12.67
C GLY A 255 19.88 -1.19 -11.46
N LEU A 256 21.17 -1.53 -11.49
CA LEU A 256 22.13 -1.21 -10.43
C LEU A 256 22.31 0.31 -10.23
N PRO A 257 22.62 1.12 -11.27
CA PRO A 257 22.73 2.58 -11.13
C PRO A 257 21.39 3.28 -10.88
N ALA A 258 20.25 2.58 -11.04
CA ALA A 258 18.94 3.11 -10.67
C ALA A 258 18.81 3.34 -9.15
N VAL A 259 19.49 2.50 -8.34
CA VAL A 259 19.57 2.64 -6.87
C VAL A 259 20.21 3.97 -6.49
N GLU A 260 21.24 4.40 -7.23
CA GLU A 260 22.02 5.60 -6.94
C GLU A 260 21.55 6.86 -7.72
N ARG A 261 20.46 6.73 -8.51
CA ARG A 261 19.82 7.80 -9.31
C ARG A 261 20.72 8.56 -10.30
N ARG A 262 21.90 8.02 -10.66
CA ARG A 262 22.86 8.66 -11.58
C ARG A 262 22.60 8.31 -13.05
N ARG A 263 22.05 9.27 -13.82
CA ARG A 263 21.60 9.06 -15.21
C ARG A 263 22.73 8.72 -16.21
N TRP A 264 23.93 9.24 -16.00
CA TRP A 264 25.06 9.03 -16.91
C TRP A 264 25.65 7.61 -16.85
N LEU A 265 25.24 6.80 -15.87
CA LEU A 265 25.71 5.42 -15.70
C LEU A 265 24.87 4.40 -16.50
N PHE A 266 23.71 4.79 -17.07
CA PHE A 266 22.88 3.85 -17.86
C PHE A 266 23.56 3.39 -19.16
N PRO A 267 24.18 4.24 -20.00
CA PRO A 267 24.88 3.78 -21.20
C PRO A 267 26.03 2.80 -20.93
N PRO A 268 26.98 3.05 -20.01
CA PRO A 268 28.04 2.08 -19.74
C PRO A 268 27.50 0.79 -19.10
N ALA A 269 26.45 0.86 -18.28
CA ALA A 269 25.80 -0.33 -17.73
C ALA A 269 25.11 -1.18 -18.81
N ALA A 270 24.45 -0.55 -19.79
CA ALA A 270 23.85 -1.25 -20.92
C ALA A 270 24.90 -1.93 -21.81
N VAL A 271 26.04 -1.27 -22.04
CA VAL A 271 27.17 -1.84 -22.78
C VAL A 271 27.80 -3.01 -22.02
N ALA A 272 27.97 -2.89 -20.70
CA ALA A 272 28.44 -4.01 -19.87
C ALA A 272 27.46 -5.20 -19.95
N GLY A 273 26.15 -4.92 -19.90
CA GLY A 273 25.11 -5.94 -20.05
C GLY A 273 25.11 -6.60 -21.41
N TRP A 274 25.34 -5.83 -22.47
CA TRP A 274 25.54 -6.35 -23.82
C TRP A 274 26.77 -7.27 -23.90
N ALA A 275 27.91 -6.88 -23.31
CA ALA A 275 29.13 -7.68 -23.31
C ALA A 275 28.95 -9.01 -22.55
N VAL A 276 28.29 -8.99 -21.39
CA VAL A 276 27.96 -10.21 -20.65
C VAL A 276 26.97 -11.08 -21.43
N GLY A 277 25.93 -10.48 -22.01
CA GLY A 277 24.96 -11.18 -22.84
C GLY A 277 25.59 -11.84 -24.07
N TYR A 278 26.56 -11.18 -24.71
CA TYR A 278 27.33 -11.71 -25.82
C TYR A 278 28.14 -12.95 -25.40
N SER A 279 28.84 -12.88 -24.26
CA SER A 279 29.61 -14.00 -23.71
C SER A 279 28.74 -15.22 -23.37
N LEU A 280 27.47 -15.00 -23.04
CA LEU A 280 26.49 -16.07 -22.76
C LEU A 280 25.87 -16.68 -24.02
N THR A 281 25.99 -16.03 -25.19
CA THR A 281 25.37 -16.48 -26.45
C THR A 281 26.36 -16.58 -27.63
N PRO A 282 27.54 -17.21 -27.46
CA PRO A 282 28.67 -17.07 -28.40
C PRO A 282 28.52 -17.77 -29.76
N LEU A 283 27.50 -18.62 -29.95
CA LEU A 283 27.46 -19.58 -31.06
C LEU A 283 27.13 -19.00 -32.45
N SER A 284 26.75 -17.72 -32.60
CA SER A 284 26.42 -17.16 -33.94
C SER A 284 26.58 -15.64 -34.11
N GLY A 285 27.44 -15.00 -33.32
CA GLY A 285 27.67 -13.55 -33.38
C GLY A 285 26.66 -12.72 -32.56
N PRO A 286 26.84 -11.38 -32.52
CA PRO A 286 26.05 -10.50 -31.65
C PRO A 286 24.61 -10.36 -32.13
N THR A 287 23.66 -10.82 -31.31
CA THR A 287 22.21 -10.77 -31.60
C THR A 287 21.66 -9.35 -31.59
N VAL A 288 22.17 -8.52 -30.68
CA VAL A 288 21.92 -7.07 -30.65
C VAL A 288 23.22 -6.36 -31.04
N PRO A 289 23.22 -5.46 -32.05
CA PRO A 289 24.40 -4.67 -32.39
C PRO A 289 24.84 -3.78 -31.22
N PHE A 290 26.14 -3.66 -31.00
CA PHE A 290 26.72 -2.77 -29.98
C PHE A 290 26.12 -1.36 -30.02
N TRP A 291 26.00 -0.81 -31.23
CA TRP A 291 25.45 0.52 -31.47
C TRP A 291 23.97 0.64 -31.10
N ALA A 292 23.17 -0.44 -31.22
CA ALA A 292 21.78 -0.45 -30.78
C ALA A 292 21.68 -0.39 -29.24
N ALA A 293 22.55 -1.13 -28.55
CA ALA A 293 22.64 -1.11 -27.09
C ALA A 293 23.05 0.27 -26.56
N LEU A 294 24.09 0.87 -27.15
CA LEU A 294 24.57 2.19 -26.75
C LEU A 294 23.55 3.29 -27.07
N ALA A 295 23.00 3.31 -28.28
CA ALA A 295 22.07 4.36 -28.71
C ALA A 295 20.73 4.29 -27.97
N GLY A 296 20.21 3.09 -27.67
CA GLY A 296 18.98 2.93 -26.89
C GLY A 296 19.12 3.45 -25.45
N ALA A 297 20.23 3.10 -24.78
CA ALA A 297 20.49 3.57 -23.42
C ALA A 297 20.83 5.07 -23.38
N ALA A 298 21.60 5.57 -24.35
CA ALA A 298 21.91 7.00 -24.48
C ALA A 298 20.64 7.83 -24.74
N ALA A 299 19.72 7.33 -25.58
CA ALA A 299 18.44 7.98 -25.83
C ALA A 299 17.59 8.14 -24.56
N TYR A 300 17.67 7.20 -23.61
CA TYR A 300 17.02 7.36 -22.30
C TYR A 300 17.77 8.35 -21.40
N ALA A 301 19.10 8.31 -21.37
CA ALA A 301 19.90 9.20 -20.53
C ALA A 301 19.80 10.69 -20.95
N LEU A 302 19.63 10.95 -22.25
CA LEU A 302 19.52 12.29 -22.83
C LEU A 302 18.09 12.87 -22.76
N LEU A 303 17.12 12.14 -22.22
CA LEU A 303 15.72 12.59 -22.15
C LEU A 303 15.58 13.82 -21.22
N PRO A 304 14.94 14.91 -21.65
CA PRO A 304 14.74 16.09 -20.80
C PRO A 304 13.82 15.77 -19.61
N GLY A 305 14.01 16.47 -18.49
CA GLY A 305 13.35 16.17 -17.20
C GLY A 305 11.82 16.05 -17.27
N TRP A 306 11.16 16.93 -18.04
CA TRP A 306 9.71 16.93 -18.22
C TRP A 306 9.18 15.70 -18.99
N MET A 307 9.99 15.06 -19.84
CA MET A 307 9.64 13.79 -20.49
C MET A 307 9.95 12.62 -19.57
N LEU A 308 11.04 12.72 -18.80
CA LEU A 308 11.48 11.65 -17.91
C LEU A 308 10.45 11.35 -16.82
N GLU A 309 9.82 12.38 -16.25
CA GLU A 309 8.75 12.21 -15.26
C GLU A 309 7.53 11.49 -15.86
N ARG A 310 7.16 11.80 -17.10
CA ARG A 310 6.07 11.10 -17.80
C ARG A 310 6.41 9.65 -18.10
N VAL A 311 7.62 9.38 -18.56
CA VAL A 311 8.10 8.01 -18.83
C VAL A 311 8.17 7.22 -17.54
N ARG A 312 8.62 7.82 -16.43
CA ARG A 312 8.61 7.18 -15.11
C ARG A 312 7.20 6.94 -14.58
N ALA A 313 6.28 7.88 -14.74
CA ALA A 313 4.89 7.69 -14.35
C ALA A 313 4.25 6.50 -15.10
N LEU A 314 4.60 6.32 -16.38
CA LEU A 314 4.13 5.21 -17.19
C LEU A 314 4.86 3.88 -16.90
N ALA A 315 6.15 3.94 -16.62
CA ALA A 315 7.02 2.78 -16.40
C ALA A 315 7.08 2.30 -14.94
N ARG A 316 6.51 3.05 -13.99
CA ARG A 316 6.39 2.60 -12.59
C ARG A 316 5.57 1.31 -12.55
N GLY A 317 6.24 0.21 -12.21
CA GLY A 317 5.64 -1.10 -11.99
C GLY A 317 4.71 -1.09 -10.78
N PRO A 318 3.99 -2.19 -10.50
CA PRO A 318 3.37 -2.36 -9.19
C PRO A 318 4.46 -2.19 -8.14
N GLU A 319 4.42 -1.11 -7.33
CA GLU A 319 5.36 -1.00 -6.21
C GLU A 319 5.12 -2.24 -5.33
N PRO A 320 6.11 -3.12 -5.12
CA PRO A 320 5.99 -4.16 -4.11
C PRO A 320 5.90 -3.43 -2.76
N GLY A 321 4.67 -3.23 -2.28
CA GLY A 321 4.42 -2.45 -1.06
C GLY A 321 3.38 -1.33 -1.19
N VAL A 322 2.84 -1.01 -2.38
CA VAL A 322 1.57 -0.25 -2.43
C VAL A 322 0.49 -1.21 -2.00
N ARG A 323 0.27 -1.24 -0.69
CA ARG A 323 -0.95 -1.74 -0.08
C ARG A 323 -2.09 -1.08 -0.86
N SER A 324 -2.99 -1.88 -1.45
CA SER A 324 -4.29 -1.36 -1.86
C SER A 324 -4.89 -0.62 -0.67
N MET A 325 -5.73 0.38 -0.94
CA MET A 325 -6.40 1.15 0.10
C MET A 325 -7.05 0.23 1.15
N GLU A 326 -7.61 -0.88 0.67
CA GLU A 326 -8.15 -1.97 1.47
C GLU A 326 -7.11 -2.62 2.39
N THR A 327 -5.98 -3.08 1.85
CA THR A 327 -4.92 -3.70 2.67
C THR A 327 -4.27 -2.72 3.64
N ALA A 328 -4.20 -1.42 3.29
CA ALA A 328 -3.71 -0.38 4.19
C ALA A 328 -4.68 -0.19 5.37
N PHE A 329 -5.97 -0.04 5.10
CA PHE A 329 -7.02 0.06 6.12
C PHE A 329 -7.06 -1.16 7.04
N VAL A 330 -7.07 -2.37 6.46
CA VAL A 330 -7.06 -3.63 7.23
C VAL A 330 -5.83 -3.74 8.12
N SER A 331 -4.65 -3.44 7.56
CA SER A 331 -3.41 -3.49 8.33
C SER A 331 -3.41 -2.52 9.51
N GLN A 332 -4.05 -1.36 9.36
CA GLN A 332 -4.22 -0.41 10.44
C GLN A 332 -5.20 -0.90 11.50
N ARG A 333 -6.34 -1.49 11.10
CA ARG A 333 -7.32 -2.02 12.05
C ARG A 333 -6.71 -3.15 12.91
N ILE A 334 -5.90 -4.00 12.30
CA ILE A 334 -5.15 -5.05 13.01
C ILE A 334 -4.17 -4.43 14.01
N GLU A 335 -3.46 -3.37 13.62
CA GLU A 335 -2.53 -2.66 14.52
C GLU A 335 -3.25 -2.00 15.70
N HIS A 336 -4.40 -1.35 15.46
CA HIS A 336 -5.23 -0.76 16.52
C HIS A 336 -5.71 -1.81 17.52
N MET A 337 -6.21 -2.93 17.02
CA MET A 337 -6.63 -4.04 17.86
C MET A 337 -5.45 -4.62 18.65
N ARG A 338 -4.28 -4.77 18.02
CA ARG A 338 -3.06 -5.24 18.71
C ARG A 338 -2.68 -4.32 19.86
N ASP A 339 -2.69 -3.01 19.63
CA ASP A 339 -2.42 -2.01 20.65
C ASP A 339 -3.46 -2.07 21.79
N ALA A 340 -4.74 -2.23 21.47
CA ALA A 340 -5.82 -2.35 22.46
C ALA A 340 -5.67 -3.63 23.29
N LEU A 341 -5.37 -4.77 22.66
CA LEU A 341 -5.09 -6.04 23.33
C LEU A 341 -3.85 -5.98 24.22
N GLU A 342 -2.79 -5.29 23.80
CA GLU A 342 -1.60 -5.10 24.64
C GLU A 342 -1.91 -4.23 25.86
N ARG A 343 -2.73 -3.18 25.71
CA ARG A 343 -3.21 -2.37 26.83
C ARG A 343 -4.08 -3.18 27.78
N LEU A 344 -5.01 -3.99 27.26
CA LEU A 344 -5.81 -4.93 28.06
C LEU A 344 -4.93 -5.92 28.83
N ALA A 345 -3.92 -6.46 28.17
CA ALA A 345 -2.98 -7.39 28.78
C ALA A 345 -2.20 -6.77 29.95
N LYS A 346 -1.86 -5.48 29.84
CA LYS A 346 -1.21 -4.70 30.90
C LYS A 346 -2.17 -4.29 32.02
N ALA A 347 -3.42 -3.99 31.69
CA ALA A 347 -4.46 -3.58 32.64
C ALA A 347 -4.97 -4.74 33.52
N LEU A 348 -4.86 -5.99 33.04
CA LEU A 348 -5.16 -7.18 33.85
C LEU A 348 -4.32 -7.18 35.15
N PRO A 349 -4.96 -7.39 36.32
CA PRO A 349 -4.27 -7.36 37.60
C PRO A 349 -3.18 -8.44 37.68
N ASP A 350 -2.01 -8.10 38.23
CA ASP A 350 -0.98 -9.09 38.56
C ASP A 350 -1.19 -9.59 39.98
N PRO A 351 -1.67 -10.83 40.17
CA PRO A 351 -1.98 -11.37 41.49
C PRO A 351 -0.74 -11.57 42.38
N GLY A 352 0.48 -11.40 41.87
CA GLY A 352 1.73 -11.70 42.57
C GLY A 352 2.55 -10.50 43.09
N SER A 353 2.05 -9.26 42.99
CA SER A 353 2.89 -8.07 43.27
C SER A 353 3.22 -7.81 44.75
N GLN A 354 2.54 -8.48 45.68
CA GLN A 354 2.81 -8.40 47.13
C GLN A 354 3.17 -9.79 47.67
N ALA A 355 4.44 -10.16 47.56
CA ALA A 355 4.97 -11.34 48.23
C ALA A 355 5.06 -11.04 49.74
N ILE A 356 4.06 -11.47 50.52
CA ILE A 356 4.16 -11.50 51.98
C ILE A 356 5.13 -12.61 52.36
N THR A 357 6.11 -12.28 53.20
CA THR A 357 7.10 -13.25 53.66
C THR A 357 6.42 -14.24 54.62
N SER A 358 6.87 -15.49 54.62
CA SER A 358 6.35 -16.54 55.51
C SER A 358 6.43 -16.12 56.99
N GLY A 359 7.50 -15.40 57.37
CA GLY A 359 7.68 -14.83 58.71
C GLY A 359 6.76 -13.66 59.05
N GLU A 360 6.29 -12.88 58.06
CA GLU A 360 5.34 -11.79 58.26
C GLU A 360 3.92 -12.31 58.55
N GLU A 361 3.47 -13.34 57.82
CA GLU A 361 2.16 -13.96 58.03
C GLU A 361 2.08 -14.65 59.41
N LEU A 362 3.15 -15.34 59.82
CA LEU A 362 3.26 -15.93 61.16
C LEU A 362 3.33 -14.84 62.25
N GLY A 363 4.09 -13.77 62.02
CA GLY A 363 4.25 -12.69 62.99
C GLY A 363 2.98 -11.90 63.25
N GLU A 364 2.16 -11.64 62.22
CA GLU A 364 0.86 -11.00 62.40
C GLU A 364 -0.11 -11.88 63.23
N LEU A 365 -0.17 -13.19 62.98
CA LEU A 365 -1.03 -14.10 63.75
C LEU A 365 -0.54 -14.31 65.19
N LEU A 366 0.76 -14.48 65.38
CA LEU A 366 1.36 -14.74 66.69
C LEU A 366 1.38 -13.47 67.57
N CYS A 367 1.73 -12.31 67.00
CA CYS A 367 1.92 -11.07 67.75
C CYS A 367 0.63 -10.23 67.90
N ALA A 368 -0.45 -10.51 67.15
CA ALA A 368 -1.69 -9.72 67.17
C ALA A 368 -2.25 -9.47 68.58
N ARG A 369 -2.17 -10.47 69.46
CA ARG A 369 -2.69 -10.42 70.84
C ARG A 369 -1.59 -10.47 71.91
N CYS A 370 -0.33 -10.22 71.53
CA CYS A 370 0.80 -10.28 72.45
C CYS A 370 1.06 -8.93 73.13
N ALA A 371 1.28 -8.93 74.45
CA ALA A 371 1.61 -7.73 75.21
C ALA A 371 2.93 -7.06 74.75
N ASN A 372 3.88 -7.84 74.22
CA ASN A 372 5.18 -7.36 73.73
C ASN A 372 5.18 -7.01 72.23
N ARG A 373 4.01 -6.84 71.59
CA ARG A 373 3.91 -6.55 70.14
C ARG A 373 4.72 -5.31 69.73
N GLU A 374 4.69 -4.21 70.49
CA GLU A 374 5.42 -2.98 70.14
C GLU A 374 6.96 -3.14 70.17
N LEU A 375 7.46 -4.03 71.02
CA LEU A 375 8.88 -4.31 71.17
C LEU A 375 9.36 -5.29 70.09
N CYS A 376 8.66 -6.43 69.93
CA CYS A 376 9.05 -7.48 69.00
C CYS A 376 8.61 -7.19 67.56
N TRP A 377 7.33 -6.86 67.36
CA TRP A 377 6.72 -6.63 66.04
C TRP A 377 6.64 -5.14 65.64
N GLY A 378 7.14 -4.24 66.50
CA GLY A 378 7.31 -2.81 66.21
C GLY A 378 8.79 -2.46 66.02
N LYS A 379 9.51 -2.19 67.11
CA LYS A 379 10.92 -1.76 67.07
C LYS A 379 11.90 -2.86 66.60
N GLY A 380 11.61 -4.12 66.92
CA GLY A 380 12.42 -5.29 66.59
C GLY A 380 12.01 -6.06 65.31
N ARG A 381 11.05 -5.54 64.53
CA ARG A 381 10.32 -6.29 63.48
C ARG A 381 11.22 -7.10 62.54
N VAL A 382 12.25 -6.48 61.98
CA VAL A 382 13.15 -7.13 60.99
C VAL A 382 13.86 -8.36 61.55
N ARG A 383 14.25 -8.32 62.83
CA ARG A 383 14.94 -9.45 63.49
C ARG A 383 13.95 -10.56 63.83
N THR A 384 12.77 -10.20 64.33
CA THR A 384 11.70 -11.14 64.67
C THR A 384 11.15 -11.83 63.42
N GLU A 385 10.94 -11.11 62.33
CA GLU A 385 10.47 -11.65 61.05
C GLU A 385 11.44 -12.70 60.47
N ARG A 386 12.76 -12.45 60.53
CA ARG A 386 13.76 -13.44 60.10
C ARG A 386 13.73 -14.73 60.91
N LEU A 387 13.64 -14.60 62.24
CA LEU A 387 13.55 -15.76 63.11
C LEU A 387 12.26 -16.56 62.85
N LEU A 388 11.13 -15.87 62.64
CA LEU A 388 9.86 -16.50 62.29
C LEU A 388 9.89 -17.12 60.88
N ALA A 389 10.59 -16.52 59.92
CA ALA A 389 10.78 -17.09 58.58
C ALA A 389 11.60 -18.38 58.63
N ASP A 390 12.73 -18.40 59.36
CA ASP A 390 13.55 -19.60 59.55
C ASP A 390 12.75 -20.74 60.20
N MET A 391 11.77 -20.41 61.05
CA MET A 391 10.87 -21.39 61.66
C MET A 391 9.84 -21.91 60.68
N MET A 392 9.23 -21.04 59.88
CA MET A 392 8.30 -21.45 58.82
C MET A 392 8.99 -22.40 57.82
N ASP A 393 10.25 -22.15 57.47
CA ASP A 393 11.05 -23.03 56.60
C ASP A 393 11.28 -24.43 57.18
N ARG A 394 11.31 -24.57 58.52
CA ARG A 394 11.42 -25.87 59.20
C ARG A 394 10.08 -26.62 59.22
N VAL A 395 9.00 -25.89 59.50
CA VAL A 395 7.63 -26.44 59.47
C VAL A 395 7.27 -26.92 58.05
N GLU A 396 7.69 -26.18 57.03
CA GLU A 396 7.50 -26.57 55.63
C GLU A 396 8.23 -27.87 55.25
N ARG A 397 9.41 -28.11 55.84
CA ARG A 397 10.18 -29.36 55.68
C ARG A 397 9.61 -30.55 56.46
N GLY A 398 8.57 -30.34 57.27
CA GLY A 398 7.97 -31.38 58.11
C GLY A 398 8.81 -31.76 59.32
N GLU A 399 9.70 -30.86 59.77
CA GLU A 399 10.48 -31.04 60.99
C GLU A 399 9.60 -30.75 62.22
N ALA A 400 9.71 -31.60 63.26
CA ALA A 400 9.02 -31.37 64.52
C ALA A 400 9.58 -30.11 65.21
N VAL A 401 8.68 -29.19 65.55
CA VAL A 401 9.00 -27.90 66.16
C VAL A 401 8.80 -28.03 67.67
N ASP A 402 9.71 -28.78 68.31
CA ASP A 402 9.74 -28.96 69.76
C ASP A 402 10.59 -27.87 70.46
N GLU A 403 10.36 -27.64 71.77
CA GLU A 403 11.13 -26.68 72.59
C GLU A 403 12.66 -26.91 72.50
N ASP A 404 13.09 -28.17 72.40
CA ASP A 404 14.51 -28.56 72.29
C ASP A 404 15.16 -28.16 70.96
N ASN A 405 14.37 -27.95 69.89
CA ASN A 405 14.83 -27.56 68.55
C ASN A 405 14.72 -26.05 68.28
N LEU A 406 14.25 -25.25 69.25
CA LEU A 406 13.92 -23.82 69.15
C LEU A 406 14.66 -22.91 70.16
N PRO A 407 15.97 -23.05 70.38
CA PRO A 407 16.68 -22.27 71.40
C PRO A 407 16.64 -20.75 71.13
N ALA A 408 16.61 -20.32 69.87
CA ALA A 408 16.73 -18.90 69.50
C ALA A 408 15.53 -18.01 69.89
N LEU A 409 14.30 -18.55 69.96
CA LEU A 409 13.10 -17.78 70.34
C LEU A 409 12.81 -17.84 71.84
N ALA A 410 13.07 -18.98 72.47
CA ALA A 410 12.98 -19.16 73.91
C ALA A 410 14.03 -18.30 74.63
N GLU A 411 15.27 -18.23 74.13
CA GLU A 411 16.32 -17.31 74.60
C GLU A 411 15.95 -15.83 74.42
N HIS A 412 15.06 -15.51 73.48
CA HIS A 412 14.59 -14.14 73.22
C HIS A 412 13.35 -13.75 74.05
N GLY A 413 12.85 -14.63 74.94
CA GLY A 413 11.79 -14.31 75.90
C GLY A 413 10.39 -14.19 75.28
N CYS A 414 10.08 -14.97 74.25
CA CYS A 414 8.74 -14.98 73.66
C CYS A 414 7.69 -15.51 74.67
N LEU A 415 6.72 -14.66 75.05
CA LEU A 415 5.64 -15.02 75.97
C LEU A 415 4.66 -16.08 75.43
N ARG A 416 4.73 -16.38 74.13
CA ARG A 416 3.78 -17.24 73.41
C ARG A 416 4.47 -18.45 72.75
N ALA A 417 5.65 -18.83 73.23
CA ALA A 417 6.47 -19.91 72.67
C ALA A 417 5.69 -21.23 72.51
N GLU A 418 4.88 -21.61 73.51
CA GLU A 418 4.07 -22.84 73.48
C GLU A 418 2.99 -22.87 72.38
N SER A 419 2.45 -21.70 71.98
CA SER A 419 1.39 -21.62 70.96
C SER A 419 1.94 -21.55 69.52
N ILE A 420 3.25 -21.55 69.35
CA ILE A 420 3.89 -21.32 68.05
C ILE A 420 3.57 -22.44 67.06
N GLU A 421 3.63 -23.70 67.47
CA GLU A 421 3.45 -24.83 66.55
C GLU A 421 2.06 -24.80 65.90
N GLU A 422 1.01 -24.63 66.71
CA GLU A 422 -0.38 -24.49 66.22
C GLU A 422 -0.52 -23.25 65.32
N THR A 423 0.01 -22.10 65.75
CA THR A 423 -0.07 -20.84 64.98
C THR A 423 0.71 -20.93 63.66
N ALA A 424 1.83 -21.68 63.63
CA ALA A 424 2.65 -21.90 62.44
C ALA A 424 1.97 -22.84 61.45
N GLN A 425 1.28 -23.89 61.91
CA GLN A 425 0.47 -24.74 61.05
C GLN A 425 -0.72 -23.97 60.45
N GLU A 426 -1.37 -23.11 61.23
CA GLU A 426 -2.42 -22.21 60.75
C GLU A 426 -1.89 -21.19 59.72
N ALA A 427 -0.75 -20.57 60.00
CA ALA A 427 -0.08 -19.64 59.09
C ALA A 427 0.33 -20.35 57.79
N LEU A 428 0.87 -21.56 57.87
CA LEU A 428 1.24 -22.36 56.69
C LEU A 428 0.02 -22.75 55.87
N ALA A 429 -1.10 -23.12 56.52
CA ALA A 429 -2.35 -23.39 55.82
C ALA A 429 -2.92 -22.14 55.14
N ALA A 430 -2.83 -20.97 55.77
CA ALA A 430 -3.21 -19.68 55.19
C ALA A 430 -2.34 -19.32 53.98
N LEU A 431 -1.02 -19.44 54.10
CA LEU A 431 -0.06 -19.23 53.02
C LEU A 431 -0.33 -20.17 51.84
N LYS A 432 -0.52 -21.48 52.08
CA LYS A 432 -0.85 -22.45 51.03
C LYS A 432 -2.17 -22.12 50.31
N ARG A 433 -3.21 -21.69 51.03
CA ARG A 433 -4.49 -21.26 50.42
C ARG A 433 -4.28 -20.01 49.57
N ARG A 434 -3.50 -19.05 50.07
CA ARG A 434 -3.18 -17.81 49.37
C ARG A 434 -2.37 -18.07 48.10
N GLU A 435 -1.32 -18.86 48.19
CA GLU A 435 -0.53 -19.28 47.04
C GLU A 435 -1.35 -20.04 46.00
N ALA A 436 -2.24 -20.94 46.44
CA ALA A 436 -3.16 -21.64 45.53
C ALA A 436 -4.10 -20.66 44.83
N GLY A 437 -4.60 -19.64 45.55
CA GLY A 437 -5.38 -18.53 44.99
C GLY A 437 -4.61 -17.72 43.96
N ILE A 438 -3.37 -17.32 44.28
CA ILE A 438 -2.48 -16.58 43.36
C ILE A 438 -2.16 -17.41 42.13
N ARG A 439 -1.86 -18.70 42.28
CA ARG A 439 -1.62 -19.63 41.17
C ARG A 439 -2.84 -19.75 40.26
N LYS A 440 -4.04 -19.90 40.84
CA LYS A 440 -5.30 -19.94 40.10
C LYS A 440 -5.54 -18.64 39.33
N ALA A 441 -5.39 -17.49 39.99
CA ALA A 441 -5.57 -16.18 39.36
C ALA A 441 -4.54 -15.93 38.22
N ARG A 442 -3.28 -16.37 38.40
CA ARG A 442 -2.26 -16.28 37.35
C ARG A 442 -2.62 -17.17 36.15
N TYR A 443 -3.11 -18.39 36.41
CA TYR A 443 -3.58 -19.30 35.35
C TYR A 443 -4.78 -18.73 34.59
N GLU A 444 -5.78 -18.17 35.28
CA GLU A 444 -6.93 -17.50 34.67
C GLU A 444 -6.51 -16.30 33.81
N ARG A 445 -5.55 -15.50 34.29
CA ARG A 445 -4.96 -14.41 33.51
C ARG A 445 -4.27 -14.92 32.25
N GLU A 446 -3.43 -15.95 32.35
CA GLU A 446 -2.72 -16.50 31.19
C GLU A 446 -3.68 -17.11 30.15
N LEU A 447 -4.75 -17.76 30.62
CA LEU A 447 -5.80 -18.29 29.76
C LEU A 447 -6.55 -17.17 29.02
N THR A 448 -6.94 -16.11 29.71
CA THR A 448 -7.62 -14.96 29.09
C THR A 448 -6.73 -14.26 28.05
N LEU A 449 -5.44 -14.09 28.34
CA LEU A 449 -4.47 -13.56 27.37
C LEU A 449 -4.37 -14.45 26.12
N THR A 450 -4.35 -15.77 26.29
CA THR A 450 -4.29 -16.73 25.19
C THR A 450 -5.56 -16.66 24.32
N HIS A 451 -6.74 -16.55 24.94
CA HIS A 451 -8.00 -16.37 24.21
C HIS A 451 -8.06 -15.04 23.46
N LEU A 452 -7.60 -13.95 24.05
CA LEU A 452 -7.50 -12.65 23.39
C LEU A 452 -6.55 -12.69 22.19
N ALA A 453 -5.40 -13.36 22.32
CA ALA A 453 -4.48 -13.58 21.20
C ALA A 453 -5.11 -14.43 20.09
N ALA A 454 -5.88 -15.46 20.43
CA ALA A 454 -6.58 -16.30 19.45
C ALA A 454 -7.67 -15.51 18.69
N LEU A 455 -8.46 -14.68 19.38
CA LEU A 455 -9.44 -13.79 18.76
C LEU A 455 -8.78 -12.78 17.80
N SER A 456 -7.55 -12.36 18.09
CA SER A 456 -6.81 -11.49 17.16
C SER A 456 -6.50 -12.17 15.82
N GLY A 457 -6.32 -13.50 15.83
CA GLY A 457 -6.02 -14.30 14.63
C GLY A 457 -7.19 -14.44 13.67
N THR A 458 -8.43 -14.50 14.18
CA THR A 458 -9.64 -14.63 13.34
C THR A 458 -10.04 -13.31 12.66
N LEU A 459 -9.50 -12.17 13.09
CA LEU A 459 -9.75 -10.86 12.47
C LEU A 459 -9.15 -10.71 11.07
N GLY A 460 -8.11 -11.50 10.75
CA GLY A 460 -7.61 -11.60 9.39
C GLY A 460 -8.69 -12.05 8.40
N GLU A 461 -9.65 -12.86 8.87
CA GLU A 461 -10.78 -13.35 8.07
C GLU A 461 -11.91 -12.32 7.95
N LEU A 462 -12.13 -11.49 8.98
CA LEU A 462 -13.07 -10.35 8.92
C LEU A 462 -12.63 -9.28 7.91
N SER A 463 -11.33 -9.21 7.59
CA SER A 463 -10.81 -8.33 6.54
C SER A 463 -11.37 -8.61 5.14
N MET A 464 -11.76 -9.86 4.88
CA MET A 464 -12.37 -10.26 3.61
C MET A 464 -13.80 -9.71 3.43
N MET A 465 -14.46 -9.31 4.52
CA MET A 465 -15.79 -8.70 4.47
C MET A 465 -15.75 -7.18 4.24
N ALA A 466 -14.60 -6.54 4.45
CA ALA A 466 -14.39 -5.12 4.15
C ALA A 466 -14.03 -4.86 2.67
N GLY A 467 -14.37 -5.81 1.80
CA GLY A 467 -14.06 -5.80 0.36
C GLY A 467 -15.03 -4.93 -0.44
N GLY A 468 -14.46 -4.00 -1.20
CA GLY A 468 -15.19 -3.08 -2.06
C GLY A 468 -14.69 -1.65 -1.87
N GLU A 469 -14.05 -1.10 -2.89
CA GLU A 469 -13.84 0.35 -3.00
C GLU A 469 -15.13 0.97 -3.53
N SER A 470 -15.82 1.76 -2.69
CA SER A 470 -16.98 2.50 -3.17
C SER A 470 -16.51 3.66 -4.04
N LEU A 471 -17.35 4.09 -5.00
CA LEU A 471 -17.08 5.27 -5.82
C LEU A 471 -16.83 6.52 -4.95
N ASN A 472 -17.46 6.58 -3.77
CA ASN A 472 -17.32 7.70 -2.84
C ASN A 472 -15.97 7.67 -2.12
N ASP A 473 -15.45 6.50 -1.78
CA ASP A 473 -14.11 6.34 -1.19
C ASP A 473 -13.03 6.79 -2.19
N LEU A 474 -13.17 6.38 -3.46
CA LEU A 474 -12.26 6.79 -4.54
C LEU A 474 -12.30 8.31 -4.78
N LYS A 475 -13.48 8.93 -4.73
CA LYS A 475 -13.62 10.39 -4.83
C LYS A 475 -12.95 11.10 -3.66
N ALA A 476 -13.19 10.66 -2.42
CA ALA A 476 -12.57 11.23 -1.24
C ALA A 476 -11.04 11.10 -1.29
N ALA A 477 -10.53 9.93 -1.70
CA ALA A 477 -9.11 9.71 -1.90
C ALA A 477 -8.52 10.63 -2.99
N HIS A 478 -9.27 10.89 -4.07
CA HIS A 478 -8.84 11.80 -5.12
C HIS A 478 -8.74 13.25 -4.63
N ILE A 479 -9.75 13.74 -3.91
CA ILE A 479 -9.78 15.09 -3.33
C ILE A 479 -8.61 15.26 -2.35
N LEU A 480 -8.39 14.29 -1.46
CA LEU A 480 -7.29 14.32 -0.50
C LEU A 480 -5.92 14.35 -1.18
N ASN A 481 -5.70 13.53 -2.22
CA ASN A 481 -4.44 13.54 -2.95
C ASN A 481 -4.22 14.88 -3.69
N LEU A 482 -5.26 15.45 -4.29
CA LEU A 482 -5.18 16.75 -4.95
C LEU A 482 -4.79 17.85 -3.96
N ALA A 483 -5.44 17.88 -2.79
CA ALA A 483 -5.16 18.85 -1.74
C ALA A 483 -3.72 18.71 -1.18
N LEU A 484 -3.22 17.48 -1.03
CA LEU A 484 -1.83 17.22 -0.64
C LEU A 484 -0.82 17.77 -1.66
N GLU A 485 -1.09 17.58 -2.96
CA GLU A 485 -0.24 18.06 -4.06
C GLU A 485 -0.25 19.60 -4.16
N GLU A 486 -1.42 20.22 -4.11
CA GLU A 486 -1.57 21.68 -4.23
C GLU A 486 -0.89 22.42 -3.08
N LEU A 487 -1.02 21.90 -1.86
CA LEU A 487 -0.44 22.49 -0.66
C LEU A 487 1.02 22.06 -0.41
N ASN A 488 1.59 21.19 -1.28
CA ASN A 488 2.93 20.60 -1.13
C ASN A 488 3.18 19.99 0.26
N VAL A 489 2.19 19.27 0.78
CA VAL A 489 2.33 18.58 2.07
C VAL A 489 3.23 17.36 1.86
N PRO A 490 4.32 17.19 2.65
CA PRO A 490 5.22 16.04 2.52
C PRO A 490 4.61 14.79 3.17
N ALA A 491 3.44 14.38 2.69
CA ALA A 491 2.69 13.22 3.15
C ALA A 491 2.06 12.49 1.97
N ARG A 492 1.95 11.16 2.07
CA ARG A 492 1.28 10.29 1.10
C ARG A 492 -0.01 9.74 1.70
N LEU A 493 -1.12 9.79 0.97
CA LEU A 493 -2.35 9.15 1.41
C LEU A 493 -2.16 7.62 1.42
N SER A 494 -2.39 6.98 2.57
CA SER A 494 -2.43 5.52 2.67
C SER A 494 -3.82 4.96 2.40
N TYR A 495 -4.87 5.57 2.96
CA TYR A 495 -6.25 5.28 2.59
C TYR A 495 -7.21 6.43 2.87
N ALA A 496 -8.39 6.38 2.24
CA ALA A 496 -9.57 7.18 2.58
C ALA A 496 -10.82 6.30 2.41
N ARG A 497 -11.56 6.04 3.49
CA ARG A 497 -12.72 5.16 3.50
C ARG A 497 -13.81 5.68 4.43
N ARG A 498 -15.07 5.58 4.00
CA ARG A 498 -16.21 5.91 4.86
C ARG A 498 -16.60 4.69 5.72
N VAL A 499 -16.53 4.83 7.04
CA VAL A 499 -16.94 3.83 8.03
C VAL A 499 -18.10 4.41 8.82
N ASP A 500 -19.21 3.67 8.93
CA ASP A 500 -20.43 4.11 9.64
C ASP A 500 -20.94 5.52 9.23
N GLY A 501 -20.73 5.90 7.96
CA GLY A 501 -21.13 7.20 7.44
C GLY A 501 -20.12 8.33 7.63
N HIS A 502 -19.00 8.11 8.34
CA HIS A 502 -17.93 9.09 8.56
C HIS A 502 -16.68 8.76 7.74
N LEU A 503 -16.09 9.76 7.08
CA LEU A 503 -14.84 9.58 6.34
C LEU A 503 -13.65 9.45 7.31
N GLN A 504 -12.90 8.35 7.16
CA GLN A 504 -11.64 8.11 7.83
C GLN A 504 -10.52 8.07 6.79
N ALA A 505 -9.42 8.74 7.07
CA ALA A 505 -8.26 8.76 6.20
C ALA A 505 -6.96 8.63 6.99
N ALA A 506 -5.93 8.05 6.37
CA ALA A 506 -4.61 7.94 6.96
C ALA A 506 -3.55 8.46 5.99
N LEU A 507 -2.57 9.17 6.54
CA LEU A 507 -1.46 9.81 5.84
C LEU A 507 -0.14 9.23 6.35
N GLU A 508 0.75 8.83 5.45
CA GLU A 508 2.12 8.42 5.76
C GLU A 508 3.07 9.59 5.52
N THR A 509 3.94 9.87 6.48
CA THR A 509 4.86 11.00 6.45
C THR A 509 6.31 10.52 6.50
N ASP A 510 7.17 11.09 5.65
CA ASP A 510 8.60 10.75 5.63
C ASP A 510 9.33 11.39 6.83
N GLY A 511 9.25 10.73 7.99
CA GLY A 511 10.01 11.04 9.20
C GLY A 511 9.29 11.84 10.29
N MET A 512 10.04 12.12 11.37
CA MET A 512 9.60 12.96 12.50
C MET A 512 9.80 14.44 12.13
N ILE A 513 8.78 15.08 11.56
CA ILE A 513 8.75 16.53 11.29
C ILE A 513 7.55 17.09 12.06
N PRO A 514 7.58 18.34 12.55
CA PRO A 514 6.39 18.99 13.10
C PRO A 514 5.40 19.29 11.96
N VAL A 515 4.64 18.28 11.54
CA VAL A 515 3.64 18.36 10.46
C VAL A 515 2.43 19.23 10.85
N GLN A 516 2.42 19.85 12.04
CA GLN A 516 1.30 20.63 12.54
C GLN A 516 0.87 21.74 11.57
N LYS A 517 1.79 22.59 11.09
CA LYS A 517 1.40 23.72 10.22
C LYS A 517 0.89 23.30 8.82
N PRO A 518 1.59 22.44 8.06
CA PRO A 518 1.09 21.98 6.76
C PRO A 518 -0.23 21.19 6.89
N LEU A 519 -0.35 20.38 7.94
CA LEU A 519 -1.56 19.61 8.20
C LEU A 519 -2.73 20.48 8.62
N GLU A 520 -2.52 21.47 9.49
CA GLU A 520 -3.56 22.45 9.84
C GLU A 520 -4.06 23.22 8.60
N MET A 521 -3.14 23.59 7.70
CA MET A 521 -3.52 24.23 6.43
C MET A 521 -4.33 23.29 5.54
N LEU A 522 -3.94 22.01 5.46
CA LEU A 522 -4.70 20.97 4.76
C LEU A 522 -6.11 20.82 5.35
N LEU A 523 -6.25 20.71 6.67
CA LEU A 523 -7.55 20.56 7.33
C LEU A 523 -8.45 21.79 7.12
N ARG A 524 -7.89 23.00 7.16
CA ARG A 524 -8.62 24.23 6.85
C ARG A 524 -9.06 24.28 5.40
N TYR A 525 -8.19 23.88 4.47
CA TYR A 525 -8.51 23.81 3.04
C TYR A 525 -9.65 22.83 2.79
N LEU A 526 -9.55 21.60 3.32
CA LEU A 526 -10.57 20.56 3.16
C LEU A 526 -11.91 20.98 3.78
N ALA A 527 -11.89 21.66 4.92
CA ALA A 527 -13.12 22.16 5.55
C ALA A 527 -13.77 23.33 4.79
N THR A 528 -13.00 24.18 4.11
CA THR A 528 -13.51 25.43 3.51
C THR A 528 -13.85 25.27 2.03
N GLU A 529 -12.96 24.64 1.26
CA GLU A 529 -13.07 24.54 -0.20
C GLU A 529 -13.80 23.26 -0.64
N GLU A 530 -13.66 22.17 0.12
CA GLU A 530 -14.14 20.83 -0.26
C GLU A 530 -15.28 20.29 0.62
N ASP A 531 -15.77 21.08 1.59
CA ASP A 531 -16.84 20.72 2.55
C ASP A 531 -16.60 19.38 3.27
N LEU A 532 -15.32 19.09 3.57
CA LEU A 532 -14.85 17.87 4.22
C LEU A 532 -14.13 18.23 5.53
N PRO A 533 -14.87 18.52 6.61
CA PRO A 533 -14.29 18.88 7.89
C PRO A 533 -13.65 17.65 8.53
N LEU A 534 -12.32 17.57 8.51
CA LEU A 534 -11.54 16.48 9.11
C LEU A 534 -10.82 16.96 10.38
N SER A 535 -10.60 16.04 11.31
CA SER A 535 -9.84 16.25 12.55
C SER A 535 -8.82 15.13 12.75
N ILE A 536 -7.76 15.42 13.51
CA ILE A 536 -6.69 14.44 13.77
C ILE A 536 -7.11 13.57 14.94
N THR A 537 -7.30 12.28 14.70
CA THR A 537 -7.64 11.30 15.75
C THR A 537 -6.37 10.74 16.40
N ARG A 538 -5.36 10.41 15.60
CA ARG A 538 -4.10 9.82 16.08
C ARG A 538 -2.92 10.34 15.26
N ALA A 539 -1.81 10.62 15.94
CA ALA A 539 -0.54 10.98 15.30
C ALA A 539 0.60 10.15 15.89
N ALA A 540 1.22 9.31 15.07
CA ALA A 540 2.33 8.45 15.42
C ALA A 540 3.55 8.74 14.51
N ARG A 541 4.70 8.14 14.82
CA ARG A 541 5.92 8.33 14.01
C ARG A 541 5.67 7.89 12.56
N GLY A 542 5.65 8.84 11.64
CA GLY A 542 5.49 8.56 10.22
C GLY A 542 4.04 8.32 9.77
N ARG A 543 3.04 8.50 10.64
CA ARG A 543 1.63 8.29 10.28
C ARG A 543 0.68 9.22 11.03
N VAL A 544 -0.30 9.76 10.31
CA VAL A 544 -1.35 10.63 10.84
C VAL A 544 -2.71 10.11 10.40
N GLU A 545 -3.64 10.00 11.34
CA GLU A 545 -5.00 9.52 11.11
C GLU A 545 -5.99 10.66 11.28
N LEU A 546 -6.90 10.74 10.31
CA LEU A 546 -7.89 11.79 10.17
C LEU A 546 -9.30 11.19 10.17
N GLU A 547 -10.23 11.86 10.82
CA GLU A 547 -11.63 11.47 10.85
C GLU A 547 -12.55 12.68 10.68
N GLU A 548 -13.67 12.47 9.99
CA GLU A 548 -14.68 13.49 9.73
C GLU A 548 -15.30 13.99 11.04
N ILE A 549 -15.33 15.31 11.21
CA ILE A 549 -15.87 15.97 12.39
C ILE A 549 -17.39 15.71 12.42
N PRO A 550 -17.94 15.13 13.50
CA PRO A 550 -19.37 14.87 13.60
C PRO A 550 -20.16 16.18 13.66
N LEU A 551 -21.38 16.15 13.12
CA LEU A 551 -22.31 17.29 13.07
C LEU A 551 -22.67 17.85 14.46
N TYR A 552 -22.71 16.99 15.48
CA TYR A 552 -23.09 17.37 16.83
C TYR A 552 -21.92 17.24 17.80
N SER A 553 -21.75 18.25 18.67
CA SER A 553 -20.81 18.20 19.79
C SER A 553 -21.54 17.94 21.11
N ALA A 554 -21.11 16.95 21.88
CA ALA A 554 -21.65 16.67 23.21
C ALA A 554 -20.68 17.11 24.32
N SER A 555 -21.21 17.79 25.34
CA SER A 555 -20.53 18.12 26.58
C SER A 555 -21.02 17.20 27.70
N VAL A 556 -20.11 16.58 28.44
CA VAL A 556 -20.43 15.64 29.52
C VAL A 556 -19.97 16.22 30.86
N GLY A 557 -20.82 16.10 31.88
CA GLY A 557 -20.49 16.40 33.27
C GLY A 557 -20.79 15.19 34.14
N MET A 558 -19.98 14.97 35.17
CA MET A 558 -20.12 13.87 36.12
C MET A 558 -20.17 14.41 37.55
N ALA A 559 -20.97 13.77 38.40
CA ALA A 559 -21.03 14.05 39.82
C ALA A 559 -21.16 12.74 40.59
N SER A 560 -20.41 12.59 41.68
CA SER A 560 -20.44 11.43 42.56
C SER A 560 -20.87 11.82 43.97
N VAL A 561 -21.63 10.95 44.64
CA VAL A 561 -22.12 11.15 46.01
C VAL A 561 -21.95 9.84 46.78
N CYS A 562 -21.48 9.92 48.03
CA CYS A 562 -21.30 8.77 48.91
C CYS A 562 -22.45 8.71 49.93
N ALA A 563 -23.01 7.51 50.15
CA ALA A 563 -24.12 7.31 51.08
C ALA A 563 -23.70 7.18 52.58
N GLY A 564 -22.39 7.11 52.88
CA GLY A 564 -21.87 6.87 54.24
C GLY A 564 -21.78 8.12 55.14
N GLU A 565 -21.99 7.93 56.45
CA GLU A 565 -21.85 8.98 57.47
C GLU A 565 -20.39 9.49 57.57
N ARG A 566 -20.21 10.80 57.77
CA ARG A 566 -18.93 11.53 57.82
C ARG A 566 -18.05 11.20 59.06
N GLY A 567 -17.97 9.94 59.47
CA GLY A 567 -17.37 9.52 60.75
C GLY A 567 -16.06 8.74 60.64
N GLU A 568 -16.01 7.66 59.86
CA GLU A 568 -14.86 6.75 59.85
C GLU A 568 -14.65 6.16 58.45
N GLY A 569 -13.59 6.61 57.76
CA GLY A 569 -13.21 6.17 56.42
C GLY A 569 -13.32 7.29 55.38
N ASP A 570 -12.31 7.40 54.53
CA ASP A 570 -12.24 8.38 53.44
C ASP A 570 -13.52 8.29 52.60
N GLY A 571 -14.22 9.42 52.41
CA GLY A 571 -15.55 9.49 51.82
C GLY A 571 -15.57 9.23 50.31
N VAL A 572 -15.07 8.07 49.87
CA VAL A 572 -14.93 7.65 48.47
C VAL A 572 -16.11 6.78 48.06
N CYS A 573 -16.72 7.13 46.92
CA CYS A 573 -17.86 6.41 46.34
C CYS A 573 -17.36 5.11 45.71
N GLY A 574 -18.04 3.99 45.99
CA GLY A 574 -17.72 2.70 45.36
C GLY A 574 -18.03 2.68 43.86
N ASP A 575 -18.89 3.58 43.38
CA ASP A 575 -19.29 3.66 41.98
C ASP A 575 -18.23 4.37 41.14
N ALA A 576 -18.19 4.01 39.86
CA ALA A 576 -17.35 4.68 38.88
C ALA A 576 -18.14 5.02 37.63
N CYS A 577 -17.82 6.15 37.00
CA CYS A 577 -18.40 6.55 35.73
C CYS A 577 -17.29 6.97 34.75
N SER A 578 -17.52 6.74 33.46
CA SER A 578 -16.60 7.09 32.39
C SER A 578 -17.36 7.61 31.18
N ALA A 579 -16.77 8.58 30.48
CA ALA A 579 -17.29 9.13 29.24
C ALA A 579 -16.15 9.25 28.25
N LYS A 580 -16.32 8.63 27.08
CA LYS A 580 -15.26 8.58 26.07
C LYS A 580 -15.83 8.74 24.67
N ARG A 581 -15.12 9.50 23.83
CA ARG A 581 -15.43 9.62 22.41
C ARG A 581 -14.76 8.46 21.67
N CYS A 582 -15.54 7.73 20.89
CA CYS A 582 -15.09 6.60 20.08
C CYS A 582 -15.04 7.00 18.60
N GLU A 583 -14.32 6.21 17.81
CA GLU A 583 -14.32 6.31 16.35
C GLU A 583 -15.74 6.20 15.77
N GLY A 584 -15.98 6.88 14.66
CA GLY A 584 -17.26 6.99 13.98
C GLY A 584 -18.20 8.02 14.62
N GLY A 585 -17.65 9.03 15.31
CA GLY A 585 -18.46 10.11 15.90
C GLY A 585 -19.34 9.69 17.09
N ARG A 586 -19.06 8.56 17.73
CA ARG A 586 -19.85 8.01 18.85
C ARG A 586 -19.35 8.53 20.20
N LEU A 587 -20.27 8.76 21.13
CA LEU A 587 -19.96 9.07 22.54
C LEU A 587 -20.44 7.92 23.41
N LEU A 588 -19.53 7.29 24.13
CA LEU A 588 -19.79 6.23 25.09
C LEU A 588 -19.92 6.84 26.49
N LEU A 589 -21.00 6.51 27.19
CA LEU A 589 -21.22 6.83 28.60
C LEU A 589 -21.38 5.52 29.36
N MET A 590 -20.61 5.35 30.43
CA MET A 590 -20.58 4.13 31.22
C MET A 590 -20.70 4.48 32.70
N LEU A 591 -21.51 3.70 33.41
CA LEU A 591 -21.68 3.75 34.86
C LEU A 591 -21.59 2.33 35.39
N LEU A 592 -20.77 2.13 36.42
CA LEU A 592 -20.58 0.86 37.09
C LEU A 592 -20.86 1.07 38.59
N ASP A 593 -21.87 0.35 39.08
CA ASP A 593 -22.27 0.30 40.49
C ASP A 593 -21.36 -0.67 41.24
N GLY A 594 -20.71 -0.16 42.28
CA GLY A 594 -19.75 -0.93 43.08
C GLY A 594 -20.41 -1.65 44.24
N MET A 595 -20.10 -2.94 44.42
CA MET A 595 -20.52 -3.67 45.63
C MET A 595 -19.72 -3.20 46.85
N GLY A 596 -20.16 -2.13 47.52
CA GLY A 596 -19.61 -1.66 48.79
C GLY A 596 -19.19 -0.19 48.80
N HIS A 597 -18.49 0.22 49.86
CA HIS A 597 -17.97 1.59 50.01
C HIS A 597 -16.46 1.58 50.26
N GLY A 598 -15.78 2.68 49.90
CA GLY A 598 -14.35 2.88 50.11
C GLY A 598 -13.47 2.66 48.88
N GLU A 599 -12.17 2.91 49.04
CA GLU A 599 -11.19 2.95 47.95
C GLU A 599 -11.06 1.64 47.17
N GLU A 600 -11.20 0.49 47.84
CA GLU A 600 -11.05 -0.82 47.18
C GLU A 600 -12.20 -1.10 46.21
N ALA A 601 -13.44 -0.78 46.59
CA ALA A 601 -14.61 -0.88 45.71
C ALA A 601 -14.48 0.07 44.51
N HIS A 602 -14.08 1.33 44.76
CA HIS A 602 -13.85 2.31 43.70
C HIS A 602 -12.79 1.84 42.70
N ARG A 603 -11.64 1.34 43.20
CA ARG A 603 -10.55 0.83 42.37
C ARG A 603 -10.97 -0.37 41.52
N GLN A 604 -11.82 -1.25 42.05
CA GLN A 604 -12.37 -2.37 41.28
C GLN A 604 -13.30 -1.88 40.16
N CYS A 605 -14.19 -0.93 40.44
CA CYS A 605 -15.10 -0.36 39.45
C CYS A 605 -14.35 0.43 38.36
N GLU A 606 -13.35 1.22 38.75
CA GLU A 606 -12.50 2.00 37.85
C GLU A 606 -11.72 1.10 36.89
N LYS A 607 -11.04 0.07 37.41
CA LYS A 607 -10.35 -0.93 36.57
C LYS A 607 -11.31 -1.67 35.65
N THR A 608 -12.52 -1.98 36.11
CA THR A 608 -13.53 -2.64 35.28
C THR A 608 -13.95 -1.74 34.11
N LEU A 609 -14.18 -0.45 34.37
CA LEU A 609 -14.46 0.55 33.33
C LEU A 609 -13.31 0.69 32.35
N GLU A 610 -12.06 0.71 32.83
CA GLU A 610 -10.87 0.80 31.98
C GLU A 610 -10.79 -0.39 31.01
N LEU A 611 -10.98 -1.62 31.52
CA LEU A 611 -11.00 -2.84 30.71
C LEU A 611 -12.15 -2.84 29.69
N LEU A 612 -13.36 -2.48 30.11
CA LEU A 612 -14.52 -2.36 29.22
C LEU A 612 -14.29 -1.33 28.12
N THR A 613 -13.70 -0.20 28.47
CA THR A 613 -13.37 0.87 27.53
C THR A 613 -12.39 0.36 26.46
N LEU A 614 -11.34 -0.35 26.87
CA LEU A 614 -10.37 -0.92 25.95
C LEU A 614 -10.97 -2.00 25.04
N LEU A 615 -11.91 -2.82 25.55
CA LEU A 615 -12.64 -3.82 24.76
C LEU A 615 -13.58 -3.21 23.71
N LEU A 616 -14.09 -2.00 23.95
CA LEU A 616 -14.96 -1.29 23.01
C LEU A 616 -14.18 -0.48 21.97
N GLU A 617 -12.90 -0.17 22.24
CA GLU A 617 -11.99 0.46 21.26
C GLU A 617 -11.42 -0.53 20.25
N ALA A 618 -11.13 -1.74 20.73
CA ALA A 618 -10.75 -2.93 19.98
C ALA A 618 -11.78 -3.24 18.87
#